data_AF-A0A1Y2I6I9-F1
#
_entry.id   AF-A0A1Y2I6I9-F1
#
_cell.length_a   1.000
_cell.length_b   1.000
_cell.length_c   1.000
_cell.angle_alpha   90.00
_cell.angle_beta   90.00
_cell.angle_gamma   90.00
#
_symmetry.space_group_name_H-M   'P 1'
#
loop_
_entity.id
_entity.type
_entity.pdbx_description
1 polymer ?
#
loop_
_entity_poly.entity_id
_entity_poly.type
_entity_poly.pdbx_seq_one_letter_code
_entity_poly.pdbx_strand_id
1 'polypeptide(L)'
;MPRVLCLKCLNPVQDEYLPEDGLADSAYKAGDICAIKEGTHVPIYLLLAPGRRVPVQLLNSDDYRPRPCVVLNNRAESDDPGPVSPSGRTICLMATFNGGTRLEDLPEVLQLNCMPISPHYLCQSGMRHIHTSPEWPKENAWVILHGYDTEKPFSGHWRNMASQTPNQSFYQLDTETLSAVIRLSKARRAQWEEYCIHDKGMRRRCYAEYQVRSAASWI
;
A
#
# COMPACT_ATOMS: atom_id res chain seq x y z
N MET A 1 14.14 -24.02 -14.38
CA MET A 1 12.84 -24.29 -13.72
C MET A 1 11.74 -23.61 -14.53
N PRO A 2 10.61 -24.28 -14.83
CA PRO A 2 9.52 -23.67 -15.59
C PRO A 2 8.93 -22.46 -14.83
N ARG A 3 8.66 -21.36 -15.54
CA ARG A 3 7.97 -20.20 -14.96
C ARG A 3 6.52 -20.60 -14.68
N VAL A 4 6.13 -20.64 -13.42
CA VAL A 4 4.72 -20.82 -13.04
C VAL A 4 4.00 -19.51 -13.38
N LEU A 5 3.10 -19.55 -14.34
CA LEU A 5 2.26 -18.40 -14.70
C LEU A 5 1.16 -18.22 -13.66
N CYS A 6 0.92 -16.97 -13.24
CA CYS A 6 -0.18 -16.64 -12.35
C CYS A 6 -1.51 -16.78 -13.10
N LEU A 7 -2.42 -17.62 -12.60
CA LEU A 7 -3.73 -17.85 -13.23
C LEU A 7 -4.60 -16.58 -13.26
N LYS A 8 -4.49 -15.71 -12.24
CA LYS A 8 -5.20 -14.42 -12.19
C LYS A 8 -4.64 -13.43 -13.23
N CYS A 9 -3.35 -13.48 -13.57
CA CYS A 9 -2.82 -12.70 -14.71
C CYS A 9 -3.36 -13.17 -16.06
N LEU A 10 -3.66 -14.47 -16.21
CA LEU A 10 -4.24 -15.00 -17.45
C LEU A 10 -5.75 -14.73 -17.54
N ASN A 11 -6.41 -14.54 -16.40
CA ASN A 11 -7.85 -14.30 -16.29
C ASN A 11 -8.09 -13.13 -15.32
N PRO A 12 -7.78 -11.88 -15.74
CA PRO A 12 -7.92 -10.71 -14.87
C PRO A 12 -9.37 -10.50 -14.48
N VAL A 13 -9.61 -10.19 -13.20
CA VAL A 13 -10.96 -10.01 -12.66
C VAL A 13 -11.59 -8.77 -13.29
N GLN A 14 -12.71 -8.94 -14.00
CA GLN A 14 -13.47 -7.85 -14.61
C GLN A 14 -14.69 -7.44 -13.79
N ASP A 15 -15.09 -8.26 -12.83
CA ASP A 15 -16.28 -8.02 -12.02
C ASP A 15 -16.11 -6.72 -11.22
N GLU A 16 -17.05 -5.81 -11.42
CA GLU A 16 -17.05 -4.52 -10.75
C GLU A 16 -17.36 -4.69 -9.27
N TYR A 17 -16.64 -3.95 -8.43
CA TYR A 17 -16.97 -3.85 -7.02
C TYR A 17 -17.90 -2.67 -6.76
N LEU A 18 -19.11 -2.99 -6.29
CA LEU A 18 -20.18 -2.05 -5.94
C LEU A 18 -20.51 -2.23 -4.44
N PRO A 19 -20.07 -1.33 -3.54
CA PRO A 19 -20.38 -1.41 -2.12
C PRO A 19 -21.89 -1.40 -1.85
N GLU A 20 -22.38 -2.35 -1.05
CA GLU A 20 -23.82 -2.57 -0.79
C GLU A 20 -24.52 -1.38 -0.09
N ASP A 21 -23.81 -0.67 0.78
CA ASP A 21 -24.40 0.27 1.75
C ASP A 21 -24.45 1.74 1.25
N GLY A 22 -24.15 1.98 -0.02
CA GLY A 22 -23.93 3.33 -0.54
C GLY A 22 -22.65 3.96 0.02
N LEU A 23 -22.24 5.09 -0.56
CA LEU A 23 -20.95 5.76 -0.29
C LEU A 23 -20.87 6.47 1.08
N ALA A 24 -21.57 5.99 2.11
CA ALA A 24 -21.48 6.60 3.42
C ALA A 24 -20.05 6.44 3.99
N ASP A 25 -19.39 7.56 4.32
CA ASP A 25 -18.02 7.64 4.82
C ASP A 25 -17.73 6.80 6.09
N SER A 26 -18.76 6.23 6.73
CA SER A 26 -18.63 5.36 7.90
C SER A 26 -18.40 3.88 7.57
N ALA A 27 -18.57 3.44 6.32
CA ALA A 27 -18.67 2.02 5.95
C ALA A 27 -17.45 1.44 5.21
N TYR A 28 -16.23 1.94 5.46
CA TYR A 28 -15.02 1.36 4.88
C TYR A 28 -14.71 -0.02 5.49
N LYS A 29 -14.63 -1.05 4.65
CA LYS A 29 -14.38 -2.44 5.04
C LYS A 29 -12.92 -2.82 4.80
N ALA A 30 -12.43 -3.83 5.53
CA ALA A 30 -11.10 -4.36 5.29
C ALA A 30 -11.02 -4.93 3.86
N GLY A 31 -9.97 -4.58 3.13
CA GLY A 31 -9.82 -4.90 1.70
C GLY A 31 -10.20 -3.76 0.76
N ASP A 32 -11.02 -2.79 1.21
CA ASP A 32 -11.35 -1.63 0.39
C ASP A 32 -10.08 -0.85 -0.01
N ILE A 33 -10.06 -0.35 -1.25
CA ILE A 33 -9.06 0.63 -1.69
C ILE A 33 -9.69 2.01 -1.61
N CYS A 34 -9.15 2.84 -0.71
CA CYS A 34 -9.66 4.18 -0.43
C CYS A 34 -8.69 5.27 -0.89
N ALA A 35 -9.20 6.48 -1.05
CA ALA A 35 -8.42 7.68 -1.29
C ALA A 35 -8.04 8.33 0.04
N ILE A 36 -6.76 8.63 0.25
CA ILE A 36 -6.27 9.33 1.44
C ILE A 36 -5.30 10.46 1.07
N LYS A 37 -5.39 11.59 1.77
CA LYS A 37 -4.44 12.70 1.63
C LYS A 37 -3.24 12.50 2.55
N GLU A 38 -2.38 11.57 2.18
CA GLU A 38 -1.17 11.24 2.93
C GLU A 38 0.04 11.11 2.00
N GLY A 39 1.20 11.56 2.45
CA GLY A 39 2.45 11.45 1.69
C GLY A 39 2.89 9.98 1.61
N THR A 40 3.26 9.51 0.42
CA THR A 40 3.84 8.15 0.22
C THR A 40 5.08 7.89 1.06
N HIS A 41 5.75 8.97 1.49
CA HIS A 41 6.93 8.89 2.34
C HIS A 41 6.60 8.45 3.77
N VAL A 42 5.37 8.66 4.28
CA VAL A 42 5.03 8.37 5.69
C VAL A 42 5.37 6.94 6.12
N PRO A 43 4.88 5.87 5.46
CA PRO A 43 5.22 4.50 5.86
C PRO A 43 6.72 4.21 5.79
N ILE A 44 7.45 4.88 4.89
CA ILE A 44 8.89 4.69 4.71
C ILE A 44 9.66 5.37 5.84
N TYR A 45 9.22 6.57 6.26
CA TYR A 45 9.77 7.25 7.43
C TYR A 45 9.53 6.45 8.71
N LEU A 46 8.34 5.87 8.89
CA LEU A 46 8.03 5.00 10.03
C LEU A 46 8.94 3.76 10.05
N LEU A 47 9.22 3.17 8.89
CA LEU A 47 10.17 2.07 8.76
C LEU A 47 11.60 2.47 9.10
N LEU A 48 12.07 3.63 8.65
CA LEU A 48 13.48 4.04 8.78
C LEU A 48 13.81 4.65 10.15
N ALA A 49 12.84 5.31 10.78
CA ALA A 49 13.01 6.07 12.01
C ALA A 49 11.96 5.68 13.08
N PRO A 50 11.93 4.41 13.54
CA PRO A 50 10.95 3.94 14.49
C PRO A 50 11.03 4.72 15.79
N GLY A 51 9.86 5.05 16.36
CA GLY A 51 9.74 5.85 17.58
C GLY A 51 10.00 7.35 17.40
N ARG A 52 10.39 7.81 16.21
CA ARG A 52 10.43 9.24 15.90
C ARG A 52 9.08 9.71 15.39
N ARG A 53 8.72 10.94 15.75
CA ARG A 53 7.58 11.61 15.14
C ARG A 53 7.88 11.84 13.67
N VAL A 54 6.93 11.50 12.80
CA VAL A 54 7.01 11.86 11.38
C VAL A 54 7.08 13.38 11.29
N PRO A 55 8.05 13.95 10.53
CA PRO A 55 8.14 15.39 10.34
C PRO A 55 6.80 16.00 9.94
N VAL A 56 6.40 17.09 10.60
CA VAL A 56 5.09 17.74 10.39
C VAL A 56 4.89 18.12 8.92
N GLN A 57 5.97 18.47 8.20
CA GLN A 57 5.92 18.78 6.77
C GLN A 57 5.41 17.60 5.92
N LEU A 58 5.68 16.37 6.33
CA LEU A 58 5.22 15.16 5.62
C LEU A 58 3.78 14.80 5.98
N LEU A 59 3.30 15.26 7.13
CA LEU A 59 1.96 14.95 7.63
C LEU A 59 0.89 15.93 7.14
N ASN A 60 1.24 17.19 6.87
CA ASN A 60 0.27 18.30 6.78
C ASN A 60 0.36 19.14 5.50
N SER A 61 0.62 18.53 4.35
CA SER A 61 0.36 19.23 3.09
C SER A 61 -1.06 18.93 2.63
N ASP A 62 -1.96 19.89 2.84
CA ASP A 62 -3.32 19.85 2.27
C ASP A 62 -3.29 19.83 0.73
N ASP A 63 -2.14 20.18 0.14
CA ASP A 63 -1.84 20.11 -1.29
C ASP A 63 -1.57 18.69 -1.79
N TYR A 64 -1.47 17.69 -0.90
CA TYR A 64 -1.35 16.30 -1.35
C TYR A 64 -2.60 15.91 -2.13
N ARG A 65 -2.38 15.53 -3.39
CA ARG A 65 -3.37 14.81 -4.17
C ARG A 65 -3.72 13.51 -3.43
N PRO A 66 -5.00 13.14 -3.31
CA PRO A 66 -5.38 11.87 -2.72
C PRO A 66 -4.66 10.71 -3.41
N ARG A 67 -4.23 9.74 -2.63
CA ARG A 67 -3.54 8.54 -3.10
C ARG A 67 -4.31 7.30 -2.68
N PRO A 68 -4.20 6.20 -3.44
CA PRO A 68 -4.85 4.96 -3.08
C PRO A 68 -4.18 4.34 -1.84
N CYS A 69 -4.98 3.72 -0.98
CA CYS A 69 -4.51 2.93 0.14
C CYS A 69 -5.42 1.72 0.36
N VAL A 70 -4.84 0.60 0.79
CA VAL A 70 -5.59 -0.61 1.17
C VAL A 70 -5.93 -0.53 2.66
N VAL A 71 -7.21 -0.69 3.01
CA VAL A 71 -7.66 -0.82 4.40
C VAL A 71 -7.33 -2.22 4.90
N LEU A 72 -6.46 -2.35 5.91
CA LEU A 72 -6.07 -3.65 6.45
C LEU A 72 -7.01 -4.14 7.55
N ASN A 73 -7.46 -3.24 8.41
CA ASN A 73 -8.39 -3.54 9.48
C ASN A 73 -9.17 -2.29 9.89
N ASN A 74 -10.44 -2.47 10.24
CA ASN A 74 -11.25 -1.44 10.87
C ASN A 74 -11.33 -1.76 12.37
N ARG A 75 -10.58 -1.00 13.20
CA ARG A 75 -10.46 -1.29 14.64
C ARG A 75 -11.79 -1.13 15.40
N ALA A 76 -12.80 -0.51 14.77
CA ALA A 76 -14.17 -0.47 15.29
C ALA A 76 -14.81 -1.87 15.45
N GLU A 77 -14.28 -2.90 14.77
CA GLU A 77 -14.81 -4.27 14.78
C GLU A 77 -13.94 -5.25 15.60
N SER A 78 -12.83 -4.81 16.19
CA SER A 78 -11.99 -5.71 17.00
C SER A 78 -12.53 -5.83 18.43
N ASP A 79 -12.88 -7.06 18.85
CA ASP A 79 -13.25 -7.42 20.23
C ASP A 79 -12.13 -7.24 21.28
N ASP A 80 -11.01 -6.61 20.93
CA ASP A 80 -9.84 -6.48 21.80
C ASP A 80 -9.99 -5.27 22.75
N PRO A 81 -10.08 -5.47 24.09
CA PRO A 81 -10.37 -4.42 25.08
C PRO A 81 -9.19 -3.47 25.35
N GLY A 82 -8.20 -3.39 24.45
CA GLY A 82 -7.08 -2.47 24.57
C GLY A 82 -7.53 -1.00 24.54
N PRO A 83 -6.69 -0.06 25.03
CA PRO A 83 -7.01 1.36 25.02
C PRO A 83 -7.35 1.81 23.59
N VAL A 84 -8.61 2.18 23.40
CA VAL A 84 -9.20 2.56 22.12
C VAL A 84 -8.56 3.88 21.70
N SER A 85 -7.60 3.83 20.76
CA SER A 85 -7.26 5.02 19.98
C SER A 85 -8.51 5.42 19.19
N PRO A 86 -9.06 6.61 19.39
CA PRO A 86 -10.47 6.89 19.09
C PRO A 86 -10.90 6.92 17.61
N SER A 87 -10.04 6.58 16.64
CA SER A 87 -10.42 6.59 15.21
C SER A 87 -9.39 5.98 14.24
N GLY A 88 -8.33 5.35 14.76
CA GLY A 88 -7.22 4.89 13.94
C GLY A 88 -7.60 3.72 13.03
N ARG A 89 -7.36 3.86 11.72
CA ARG A 89 -7.45 2.75 10.76
C ARG A 89 -6.07 2.29 10.37
N THR A 90 -5.85 0.98 10.29
CA THR A 90 -4.58 0.44 9.80
C THR A 90 -4.64 0.32 8.28
N ILE A 91 -3.71 0.95 7.57
CA ILE A 91 -3.66 0.95 6.11
C ILE A 91 -2.27 0.58 5.56
N CYS A 92 -2.23 0.14 4.31
CA CYS A 92 -1.03 0.18 3.48
C CYS A 92 -1.20 1.21 2.36
N LEU A 93 -0.25 2.13 2.18
CA LEU A 93 -0.30 3.05 1.04
C LEU A 93 0.05 2.34 -0.26
N MET A 94 -0.60 2.77 -1.33
CA MET A 94 -0.24 2.42 -2.69
C MET A 94 0.50 3.60 -3.35
N ALA A 95 1.42 3.27 -4.23
CA ALA A 95 2.22 4.25 -4.94
C ALA A 95 2.48 3.79 -6.37
N THR A 96 2.73 4.77 -7.23
CA THR A 96 3.37 4.59 -8.53
C THR A 96 4.73 5.25 -8.45
N PHE A 97 5.78 4.57 -8.87
CA PHE A 97 7.11 5.16 -9.01
C PHE A 97 7.29 5.63 -10.46
N ASN A 98 7.97 6.75 -10.66
CA ASN A 98 8.20 7.30 -12.01
C ASN A 98 8.97 6.30 -12.89
N GLY A 99 8.56 6.15 -14.15
CA GLY A 99 9.21 5.27 -15.13
C GLY A 99 8.92 3.78 -14.93
N GLY A 100 9.29 2.95 -15.92
CA GLY A 100 9.30 1.48 -15.82
C GLY A 100 10.40 0.97 -14.88
N THR A 101 10.53 1.62 -13.72
CA THR A 101 11.60 1.49 -12.74
C THR A 101 11.70 0.04 -12.31
N ARG A 102 12.91 -0.50 -12.46
CA ARG A 102 13.24 -1.86 -12.02
C ARG A 102 13.14 -1.92 -10.51
N LEU A 103 12.78 -3.08 -9.97
CA LEU A 103 12.75 -3.23 -8.50
C LEU A 103 14.11 -2.83 -7.91
N GLU A 104 15.21 -3.23 -8.55
CA GLU A 104 16.57 -2.85 -8.14
C GLU A 104 16.90 -1.35 -8.24
N ASP A 105 16.10 -0.57 -8.96
CA ASP A 105 16.28 0.89 -9.07
C ASP A 105 15.60 1.63 -7.90
N LEU A 106 14.75 0.97 -7.13
CA LEU A 106 14.15 1.56 -5.93
C LEU A 106 15.18 1.64 -4.79
N PRO A 107 15.06 2.59 -3.85
CA PRO A 107 15.79 2.58 -2.58
C PRO A 107 15.68 1.21 -1.89
N GLU A 108 16.74 0.75 -1.22
CA GLU A 108 16.81 -0.61 -0.66
C GLU A 108 15.64 -0.95 0.27
N VAL A 109 15.21 0.01 1.09
CA VAL A 109 14.04 -0.15 1.98
C VAL A 109 12.75 -0.43 1.21
N LEU A 110 12.59 0.14 0.01
CA LEU A 110 11.44 -0.09 -0.86
C LEU A 110 11.56 -1.41 -1.61
N GLN A 111 12.76 -1.83 -2.00
CA GLN A 111 12.95 -3.15 -2.61
C GLN A 111 12.46 -4.29 -1.71
N LEU A 112 12.66 -4.13 -0.40
CA LEU A 112 12.25 -5.10 0.61
C LEU A 112 10.76 -5.01 0.96
N ASN A 113 10.19 -3.80 0.94
CA ASN A 113 8.86 -3.52 1.48
C ASN A 113 7.81 -3.16 0.43
N CYS A 114 8.11 -3.15 -0.87
CA CYS A 114 7.10 -2.98 -1.91
C CYS A 114 6.68 -4.30 -2.55
N MET A 115 5.42 -4.39 -2.97
CA MET A 115 4.91 -5.49 -3.77
C MET A 115 4.18 -4.94 -5.00
N PRO A 116 4.48 -5.45 -6.21
CA PRO A 116 3.83 -4.96 -7.42
C PRO A 116 2.36 -5.38 -7.44
N ILE A 117 1.53 -4.53 -8.05
CA ILE A 117 0.11 -4.77 -8.32
C ILE A 117 -0.03 -5.06 -9.80
N SER A 118 -0.70 -6.16 -10.14
CA SER A 118 -0.97 -6.53 -11.52
C SER A 118 -1.95 -5.54 -12.16
N PRO A 119 -1.75 -5.15 -13.44
CA PRO A 119 -0.67 -5.58 -14.32
C PRO A 119 0.64 -4.87 -13.98
N HIS A 120 1.73 -5.63 -13.84
CA HIS A 120 3.08 -5.09 -13.69
C HIS A 120 4.05 -5.98 -14.46
N TYR A 121 5.05 -5.40 -15.14
CA TYR A 121 5.96 -6.20 -15.97
C TYR A 121 6.73 -7.26 -15.15
N LEU A 122 7.07 -6.95 -13.89
CA LEU A 122 7.64 -7.92 -12.93
C LEU A 122 6.72 -9.12 -12.61
N CYS A 123 5.40 -9.03 -12.81
CA CYS A 123 4.52 -10.18 -12.62
C CYS A 123 4.84 -11.30 -13.62
N GLN A 124 5.33 -10.95 -14.82
CA GLN A 124 5.69 -11.91 -15.88
C GLN A 124 6.95 -12.71 -15.57
N SER A 125 7.78 -12.26 -14.61
CA SER A 125 8.97 -12.98 -14.18
C SER A 125 8.69 -13.98 -13.05
N GLY A 126 7.43 -14.24 -12.72
CA GLY A 126 7.03 -15.11 -11.61
C GLY A 126 7.22 -14.45 -10.23
N MET A 127 7.42 -13.13 -10.20
CA MET A 127 7.47 -12.38 -8.94
C MET A 127 6.09 -12.41 -8.28
N ARG A 128 6.07 -12.51 -6.94
CA ARG A 128 4.83 -12.37 -6.17
C ARG A 128 4.26 -10.95 -6.36
N HIS A 129 2.95 -10.88 -6.58
CA HIS A 129 2.22 -9.65 -6.84
C HIS A 129 0.81 -9.73 -6.28
N ILE A 130 0.11 -8.59 -6.31
CA ILE A 130 -1.24 -8.42 -5.81
C ILE A 130 -2.19 -8.23 -7.00
N HIS A 131 -3.38 -8.81 -6.90
CA HIS A 131 -4.50 -8.52 -7.80
C HIS A 131 -5.57 -7.75 -7.02
N THR A 132 -6.25 -6.84 -7.71
CA THR A 132 -7.43 -6.15 -7.19
C THR A 132 -8.68 -6.69 -7.89
N SER A 133 -9.85 -6.44 -7.31
CA SER A 133 -11.15 -6.70 -7.94
C SER A 133 -11.91 -5.37 -8.05
N PRO A 134 -12.21 -4.89 -9.28
CA PRO A 134 -11.70 -5.38 -10.55
C PRO A 134 -10.19 -5.19 -10.68
N GLU A 135 -9.57 -5.76 -11.72
CA GLU A 135 -8.13 -5.67 -11.97
C GLU A 135 -7.69 -4.21 -12.11
N TRP A 136 -6.52 -3.89 -11.56
CA TRP A 136 -6.00 -2.53 -11.59
C TRP A 136 -5.69 -2.11 -13.03
N PRO A 137 -6.00 -0.87 -13.45
CA PRO A 137 -5.93 -0.50 -14.87
C PRO A 137 -4.53 -0.03 -15.32
N LYS A 138 -3.62 0.25 -14.38
CA LYS A 138 -2.34 0.91 -14.66
C LYS A 138 -1.15 0.03 -14.31
N GLU A 139 -0.15 0.02 -15.19
CA GLU A 139 1.14 -0.55 -14.88
C GLU A 139 1.91 0.27 -13.82
N ASN A 140 2.94 -0.34 -13.23
CA ASN A 140 3.85 0.28 -12.27
C ASN A 140 3.19 0.74 -10.96
N ALA A 141 2.10 0.10 -10.56
CA ALA A 141 1.49 0.28 -9.25
C ALA A 141 2.08 -0.69 -8.21
N TRP A 142 2.23 -0.21 -6.98
CA TRP A 142 2.85 -0.93 -5.88
C TRP A 142 2.05 -0.73 -4.59
N VAL A 143 2.01 -1.76 -3.75
CA VAL A 143 1.64 -1.63 -2.33
C VAL A 143 2.91 -1.53 -1.51
N ILE A 144 3.02 -0.52 -0.66
CA ILE A 144 4.06 -0.46 0.39
C ILE A 144 3.56 -1.34 1.53
N LEU A 145 4.15 -2.52 1.69
CA LEU A 145 3.84 -3.56 2.68
C LEU A 145 4.26 -3.17 4.11
N HIS A 146 3.90 -1.97 4.53
CA HIS A 146 4.05 -1.50 5.89
C HIS A 146 2.70 -0.98 6.38
N GLY A 147 1.95 -1.85 7.06
CA GLY A 147 0.74 -1.46 7.75
C GLY A 147 1.03 -0.47 8.87
N TYR A 148 0.40 0.68 8.85
CA TYR A 148 0.48 1.68 9.92
C TYR A 148 -0.90 2.28 10.21
N ASP A 149 -1.06 2.77 11.44
CA ASP A 149 -2.29 3.42 11.87
C ASP A 149 -2.29 4.88 11.41
N THR A 150 -3.36 5.31 10.75
CA THR A 150 -3.59 6.69 10.33
C THR A 150 -4.84 7.24 10.98
N GLU A 151 -4.77 8.52 11.37
CA GLU A 151 -5.91 9.31 11.86
C GLU A 151 -6.48 10.21 10.75
N LYS A 152 -5.85 10.22 9.56
CA LYS A 152 -6.30 11.03 8.44
C LYS A 152 -7.64 10.48 7.91
N PRO A 153 -8.61 11.37 7.61
CA PRO A 153 -9.86 10.94 7.01
C PRO A 153 -9.62 10.43 5.58
N PHE A 154 -10.39 9.43 5.18
CA PHE A 154 -10.48 9.05 3.77
C PHE A 154 -11.30 10.09 3.01
N SER A 155 -10.96 10.28 1.74
CA SER A 155 -11.66 11.17 0.81
C SER A 155 -12.70 10.42 -0.04
N GLY A 156 -13.11 9.21 0.38
CA GLY A 156 -13.93 8.28 -0.39
C GLY A 156 -13.17 7.03 -0.84
N HIS A 157 -13.90 6.07 -1.42
CA HIS A 157 -13.33 4.93 -2.13
C HIS A 157 -12.55 5.38 -3.39
N TRP A 158 -11.50 4.63 -3.74
CA TRP A 158 -10.77 4.87 -4.97
C TRP A 158 -11.59 4.39 -6.17
N ARG A 159 -12.03 5.35 -7.00
CA ARG A 159 -12.93 5.09 -8.13
C ARG A 159 -12.25 4.31 -9.25
N ASN A 160 -12.97 3.34 -9.80
CA ASN A 160 -12.59 2.67 -11.04
C ASN A 160 -12.93 3.57 -12.24
N MET A 161 -11.98 4.44 -12.59
CA MET A 161 -12.12 5.34 -13.73
C MET A 161 -12.12 4.62 -15.09
N ALA A 162 -11.81 3.31 -15.13
CA ALA A 162 -11.86 2.50 -16.34
C ALA A 162 -13.22 1.80 -16.55
N SER A 163 -14.11 1.83 -15.55
CA SER A 163 -15.47 1.28 -15.62
C SER A 163 -16.39 2.11 -16.53
N GLN A 164 -17.46 1.47 -17.03
CA GLN A 164 -18.57 2.16 -17.72
C GLN A 164 -19.42 3.00 -16.74
N THR A 165 -19.37 2.68 -15.45
CA THR A 165 -20.10 3.32 -14.35
C THR A 165 -19.10 3.81 -13.27
N PRO A 166 -18.17 4.73 -13.61
CA PRO A 166 -17.03 5.08 -12.74
C PRO A 166 -17.41 5.74 -11.39
N ASN A 167 -18.68 6.16 -11.23
CA ASN A 167 -19.20 6.68 -9.97
C ASN A 167 -19.77 5.61 -9.04
N GLN A 168 -19.87 4.36 -9.51
CA GLN A 168 -20.44 3.22 -8.79
C GLN A 168 -19.42 2.09 -8.62
N SER A 169 -18.43 2.00 -9.51
CA SER A 169 -17.37 0.98 -9.46
C SER A 169 -16.12 1.47 -8.71
N PHE A 170 -15.61 0.62 -7.81
CA PHE A 170 -14.43 0.87 -6.99
C PHE A 170 -13.48 -0.33 -7.04
N TYR A 171 -12.39 -0.28 -6.27
CA TYR A 171 -11.45 -1.40 -6.14
C TYR A 171 -11.40 -1.94 -4.73
N GLN A 172 -11.17 -3.24 -4.61
CA GLN A 172 -10.89 -3.93 -3.37
C GLN A 172 -9.85 -5.05 -3.56
N LEU A 173 -9.35 -5.57 -2.44
CA LEU A 173 -8.70 -6.87 -2.37
C LEU A 173 -9.70 -7.91 -1.88
N ASP A 174 -9.73 -9.08 -2.52
CA ASP A 174 -10.46 -10.23 -1.98
C ASP A 174 -9.86 -10.69 -0.63
N THR A 175 -10.63 -11.45 0.15
CA THR A 175 -10.26 -11.88 1.50
C THR A 175 -8.93 -12.65 1.55
N GLU A 176 -8.66 -13.49 0.54
CA GLU A 176 -7.43 -14.27 0.45
C GLU A 176 -6.22 -13.35 0.21
N THR A 177 -6.35 -12.43 -0.75
CA THR A 177 -5.32 -11.47 -1.14
C THR A 177 -5.02 -10.51 0.02
N LEU A 178 -6.06 -9.98 0.68
CA LEU A 178 -5.91 -9.15 1.87
C LEU A 178 -5.17 -9.88 2.99
N SER A 179 -5.57 -11.13 3.29
CA SER A 179 -4.90 -11.95 4.29
C SER A 179 -3.42 -12.18 3.95
N ALA A 180 -3.11 -12.40 2.67
CA ALA A 180 -1.74 -12.52 2.19
C ALA A 180 -0.95 -11.21 2.38
N VAL A 181 -1.54 -10.05 2.06
CA VAL A 181 -0.92 -8.72 2.25
C VAL A 181 -0.62 -8.46 3.73
N ILE A 182 -1.57 -8.72 4.64
CA ILE A 182 -1.39 -8.54 6.09
C ILE A 182 -0.23 -9.42 6.59
N ARG A 183 -0.23 -10.70 6.21
CA ARG A 183 0.82 -11.65 6.60
C ARG A 183 2.18 -11.23 6.06
N LEU A 184 2.25 -10.85 4.78
CA LEU A 184 3.50 -10.45 4.13
C LEU A 184 4.03 -9.14 4.71
N SER A 185 3.17 -8.17 5.02
CA SER A 185 3.57 -6.93 5.68
C SER A 185 4.22 -7.19 7.04
N LYS A 186 3.62 -8.05 7.87
CA LYS A 186 4.21 -8.48 9.15
C LYS A 186 5.55 -9.18 8.97
N ALA A 187 5.64 -10.11 8.02
CA ALA A 187 6.87 -10.85 7.74
C ALA A 187 8.01 -9.95 7.23
N ARG A 188 7.72 -9.02 6.30
CA ARG A 188 8.70 -8.06 5.77
C ARG A 188 9.18 -7.10 6.86
N ARG A 189 8.29 -6.64 7.73
CA ARG A 189 8.67 -5.84 8.90
C ARG A 189 9.62 -6.61 9.83
N ALA A 190 9.30 -7.85 10.17
CA ALA A 190 10.18 -8.67 11.01
C ALA A 190 11.56 -8.87 10.37
N GLN A 191 11.60 -9.18 9.07
CA GLN A 191 12.84 -9.31 8.31
C GLN A 191 13.65 -8.01 8.29
N TRP A 192 13.00 -6.86 8.11
CA TRP A 192 13.64 -5.54 8.15
C TRP A 192 14.27 -5.26 9.53
N GLU A 193 13.55 -5.54 10.61
CA GLU A 193 14.06 -5.37 11.97
C GLU A 193 15.27 -6.28 12.23
N GLU A 194 15.22 -7.53 11.79
CA GLU A 194 16.35 -8.47 11.87
C GLU A 194 17.59 -7.92 11.14
N TYR A 195 17.44 -7.41 9.92
CA TYR A 195 18.54 -6.74 9.20
C TYR A 195 19.10 -5.54 9.97
N CYS A 196 18.24 -4.74 10.61
CA CYS A 196 18.69 -3.60 11.41
C CYS A 196 19.41 -4.01 12.71
N ILE A 197 19.08 -5.18 13.28
CA ILE A 197 19.77 -5.75 14.45
C ILE A 197 21.17 -6.22 14.05
N HIS A 198 21.28 -6.94 12.93
CA HIS A 198 22.56 -7.46 12.44
C HIS A 198 23.48 -6.38 11.86
N ASP A 199 22.92 -5.36 11.23
CA ASP A 199 23.66 -4.21 10.71
C ASP A 199 23.16 -2.91 11.33
N LYS A 200 23.87 -2.46 12.36
CA LYS A 200 23.58 -1.22 13.10
C LYS A 200 23.62 0.04 12.22
N GLY A 201 24.25 -0.01 11.04
CA GLY A 201 24.30 1.09 10.08
C GLY A 201 23.15 1.09 9.08
N MET A 202 22.41 -0.01 8.94
CA MET A 202 21.39 -0.23 7.91
C MET A 202 20.38 0.92 7.81
N ARG A 203 19.69 1.24 8.91
CA ARG A 203 18.68 2.30 8.97
C ARG A 203 19.23 3.65 8.49
N ARG A 204 20.44 4.01 8.93
CA ARG A 204 21.07 5.29 8.59
C ARG A 204 21.42 5.35 7.10
N ARG A 205 21.98 4.27 6.55
CA ARG A 205 22.35 4.20 5.13
C ARG A 205 21.11 4.24 4.24
N CYS A 206 20.09 3.41 4.52
CA CYS A 206 18.85 3.42 3.74
C CYS A 206 18.11 4.76 3.87
N TYR A 207 18.16 5.42 5.04
CA TYR A 207 17.59 6.75 5.21
C TYR A 207 18.33 7.81 4.37
N ALA A 208 19.66 7.81 4.39
CA ALA A 208 20.45 8.71 3.57
C ALA A 208 20.22 8.47 2.06
N GLU A 209 20.22 7.21 1.63
CA GLU A 209 19.90 6.84 0.24
C GLU A 209 18.50 7.34 -0.15
N TYR A 210 17.50 7.07 0.70
CA TYR A 210 16.13 7.45 0.45
C TYR A 210 15.96 8.97 0.36
N GLN A 211 16.66 9.76 1.19
CA GLN A 211 16.64 11.22 1.10
C GLN A 211 17.26 11.73 -0.20
N VAL A 212 18.41 11.18 -0.62
CA VAL A 212 19.07 11.57 -1.87
C VAL A 212 18.19 11.24 -3.07
N ARG A 213 17.60 10.04 -3.10
CA ARG A 213 16.75 9.61 -4.21
C ARG A 213 15.41 10.33 -4.21
N SER A 214 14.72 10.48 -3.08
CA SER A 214 13.39 11.11 -3.05
C SER A 214 13.40 12.58 -3.50
N ALA A 215 14.51 13.30 -3.28
CA ALA A 215 14.72 14.65 -3.82
C ALA A 215 14.79 14.70 -5.36
N ALA A 216 15.09 13.59 -6.03
CA ALA A 216 15.14 13.48 -7.48
C ALA A 216 13.79 13.12 -8.14
N SER A 217 12.67 13.27 -7.40
CA SER A 217 11.28 13.14 -7.89
C SER A 217 10.93 11.76 -8.45
N TRP A 218 10.80 10.74 -7.60
CA TRP A 218 10.38 9.39 -7.98
C TRP A 218 8.90 9.07 -7.70
N ILE A 219 8.14 9.95 -7.03
CA ILE A 219 6.75 9.72 -6.54
C ILE A 219 5.84 10.94 -6.76
#